data_AF-A0A3L6E921-F1
#
_entry.id   AF-A0A3L6E921-F1
#
_cell.length_a   1.000
_cell.length_b   1.000
_cell.length_c   1.000
_cell.angle_alpha   90.00
_cell.angle_beta   90.00
_cell.angle_gamma   90.00
#
_symmetry.space_group_name_H-M   'P 1'
#
loop_
_entity.id
_entity.type
_entity.pdbx_description
1 polymer ?
#
loop_
_entity_poly.entity_id
_entity_poly.type
_entity_poly.pdbx_seq_one_letter_code
_entity_poly.pdbx_strand_id
1 'polypeptide(L)'
;MMSRAAVLLCLLCCLAAAGEAASVVGEGEAAELAVSVDPSWRFPSQRLRDAYVALQTWKQQAIFSDPRGFTADWVGPGVCNYTGVFCAPLPRGVPGAGELAVAGLDLNHGDIAGYLPPELGLLADLSLLHLNSNRFCGLVPATLRRLQLLVELDLSNNRLVGAFPAVVLELPALKFLDLRFNDFEGAIPPELFDRPLDAIFLNHNRLRSPLPDNFGNSPASVIVLADNSFGGCLPASLGNMSGTLNEILLINNGLDSCVPPEVGLLREVTVFDVSFNSLVGPLPQQVAGMRKVEQLDVAHNRLSGAVPEAICALPRLKNLTISYNFFTGEPPSCARVVPSDGDRRNCLPNRPTQRTPQQCAAFYSQPPVDCAAFQCKPFVPVPPPPPPPSYPGPLPPVYPMPYASPPPPAQYR
;
A
#
# COMPACT_ATOMS: atom_id res chain seq x y z
N MET A 1 21.96 22.40 -11.80
CA MET A 1 21.07 23.54 -11.47
C MET A 1 20.19 23.80 -12.68
N MET A 2 18.94 23.33 -12.67
CA MET A 2 17.99 23.65 -13.74
C MET A 2 17.56 25.12 -13.63
N SER A 3 17.47 25.80 -14.78
CA SER A 3 16.93 27.17 -14.87
C SER A 3 15.47 27.21 -14.40
N ARG A 4 15.09 28.27 -13.68
CA ARG A 4 13.71 28.53 -13.23
C ARG A 4 12.67 28.40 -14.37
N ALA A 5 13.08 28.60 -15.62
CA ALA A 5 12.23 28.44 -16.80
C ALA A 5 11.79 26.99 -17.07
N ALA A 6 12.65 25.99 -16.84
CA ALA A 6 12.32 24.58 -17.07
C ALA A 6 11.35 24.04 -16.00
N VAL A 7 11.46 24.53 -14.77
CA VAL A 7 10.53 24.23 -13.68
C VAL A 7 9.15 24.84 -13.98
N LEU A 8 9.12 26.09 -14.47
CA LEU A 8 7.88 26.77 -14.82
C LEU A 8 7.16 26.10 -16.01
N LEU A 9 7.89 25.67 -17.03
CA LEU A 9 7.31 24.98 -18.19
C LEU A 9 6.72 23.61 -17.82
N CYS A 10 7.40 22.86 -16.93
CA CYS A 10 6.90 21.59 -16.42
C CYS A 10 5.64 21.78 -15.56
N LEU A 11 5.61 22.81 -14.69
CA LEU A 11 4.41 23.20 -13.93
C LEU A 11 3.24 23.61 -14.85
N LEU A 12 3.52 24.39 -15.91
CA LEU A 12 2.52 24.80 -16.89
C LEU A 12 1.94 23.61 -17.69
N CYS A 13 2.77 22.66 -18.11
CA CYS A 13 2.29 21.44 -18.77
C CYS A 13 1.48 20.53 -17.83
N CYS A 14 1.89 20.40 -16.56
CA CYS A 14 1.13 19.62 -15.58
C CYS A 14 -0.21 20.28 -15.20
N LEU A 15 -0.27 21.63 -15.18
CA LEU A 15 -1.52 22.37 -15.00
C LEU A 15 -2.46 22.26 -16.20
N ALA A 16 -1.93 22.23 -17.42
CA ALA A 16 -2.72 22.02 -18.64
C ALA A 16 -3.36 20.62 -18.68
N ALA A 17 -2.60 19.57 -18.34
CA ALA A 17 -3.11 18.20 -18.26
C ALA A 17 -4.17 18.01 -17.15
N ALA A 18 -4.04 18.73 -16.03
CA ALA A 18 -5.06 18.74 -14.97
C ALA A 18 -6.37 19.44 -15.42
N GLY A 19 -6.28 20.42 -16.32
CA GLY A 19 -7.42 21.15 -16.88
C GLY A 19 -8.26 20.34 -17.88
N GLU A 20 -7.63 19.46 -18.67
CA GLU A 20 -8.34 18.60 -19.63
C GLU A 20 -9.00 17.37 -18.98
N ALA A 21 -8.49 16.91 -17.83
CA ALA A 21 -9.03 15.75 -17.11
C ALA A 21 -10.35 16.03 -16.34
N ALA A 22 -10.82 17.28 -16.29
CA ALA A 22 -12.09 17.66 -15.65
C ALA A 22 -13.32 17.49 -16.58
N SER A 23 -13.11 17.08 -17.83
CA SER A 23 -14.22 16.72 -18.73
C SER A 23 -14.42 15.20 -18.69
N VAL A 24 -15.66 14.76 -18.47
CA VAL A 24 -16.07 13.38 -18.67
C VAL A 24 -15.98 13.10 -20.16
N VAL A 25 -14.81 12.70 -20.63
CA VAL A 25 -14.62 12.31 -22.03
C VAL A 25 -15.27 10.95 -22.21
N GLY A 26 -16.34 10.90 -23.01
CA GLY A 26 -17.03 9.68 -23.35
C GLY A 26 -16.11 8.69 -24.08
N GLU A 27 -16.38 7.39 -23.93
CA GLU A 27 -15.61 6.26 -24.47
C GLU A 27 -15.42 6.25 -26.01
N GLY A 28 -16.00 7.22 -26.73
CA GLY A 28 -15.94 7.35 -28.19
C GLY A 28 -14.89 8.33 -28.76
N GLU A 29 -14.31 9.23 -27.97
CA GLU A 29 -13.35 10.25 -28.48
C GLU A 29 -11.87 9.87 -28.28
N ALA A 30 -11.55 8.86 -27.47
CA ALA A 30 -10.17 8.40 -27.26
C ALA A 30 -9.51 7.75 -28.50
N ALA A 31 -10.26 7.52 -29.58
CA ALA A 31 -9.74 6.89 -30.80
C ALA A 31 -8.96 7.85 -31.72
N GLU A 32 -9.07 9.17 -31.53
CA GLU A 32 -8.50 10.16 -32.47
C GLU A 32 -7.08 10.62 -32.13
N LEU A 33 -6.54 10.26 -30.95
CA LEU A 33 -5.21 10.69 -30.49
C LEU A 33 -4.14 9.59 -30.48
N ALA A 34 -4.48 8.33 -30.73
CA ALA A 34 -3.49 7.24 -30.74
C ALA A 34 -2.53 7.34 -31.94
N VAL A 35 -1.25 7.05 -31.73
CA VAL A 35 -0.22 7.08 -32.79
C VAL A 35 -0.57 6.11 -33.93
N SER A 36 -0.45 6.58 -35.18
CA SER A 36 -0.69 5.75 -36.37
C SER A 36 0.36 4.66 -36.52
N VAL A 37 -0.07 3.42 -36.75
CA VAL A 37 0.82 2.27 -36.98
C VAL A 37 1.22 2.21 -38.44
N ASP A 38 2.52 2.12 -38.73
CA ASP A 38 3.03 1.94 -40.10
C ASP A 38 2.42 0.66 -40.73
N PRO A 39 1.71 0.76 -41.87
CA PRO A 39 1.07 -0.39 -42.52
C PRO A 39 2.03 -1.52 -42.93
N SER A 40 3.32 -1.21 -43.10
CA SER A 40 4.36 -2.18 -43.42
C SER A 40 4.74 -3.08 -42.24
N TRP A 41 4.45 -2.66 -41.01
CA TRP A 41 4.82 -3.41 -39.82
C TRP A 41 3.89 -4.61 -39.61
N ARG A 42 4.48 -5.68 -39.09
CA ARG A 42 3.80 -6.93 -38.78
C ARG A 42 4.09 -7.25 -37.32
N PHE A 43 3.01 -7.49 -36.58
CA PHE A 43 3.07 -7.85 -35.17
C PHE A 43 2.71 -9.33 -35.03
N PRO A 44 3.34 -10.07 -34.11
CA PRO A 44 3.02 -11.48 -33.87
C PRO A 44 1.60 -11.72 -33.37
N SER A 45 1.00 -10.72 -32.70
CA SER A 45 -0.36 -10.77 -32.17
C SER A 45 -0.95 -9.36 -32.10
N GLN A 46 -2.28 -9.29 -31.98
CA GLN A 46 -2.96 -8.01 -31.72
C GLN A 46 -2.49 -7.38 -30.40
N ARG A 47 -2.15 -8.19 -29.40
CA ARG A 47 -1.65 -7.75 -28.09
C ARG A 47 -0.37 -6.93 -28.21
N LEU A 48 0.60 -7.43 -28.98
CA LEU A 48 1.85 -6.72 -29.22
C LEU A 48 1.66 -5.47 -30.10
N ARG A 49 0.66 -5.47 -30.99
CA ARG A 49 0.27 -4.27 -31.74
C ARG A 49 -0.33 -3.21 -30.82
N ASP A 50 -1.20 -3.60 -29.90
CA ASP A 50 -1.83 -2.68 -28.94
C ASP A 50 -0.80 -2.14 -27.95
N ALA A 51 0.15 -2.98 -27.51
CA ALA A 51 1.28 -2.55 -26.69
C ALA A 51 2.18 -1.55 -27.42
N TYR A 52 2.44 -1.77 -28.71
CA TYR A 52 3.16 -0.81 -29.54
C TYR A 52 2.45 0.55 -29.58
N VAL A 53 1.13 0.55 -29.82
CA VAL A 53 0.33 1.79 -29.85
C VAL A 53 0.40 2.51 -28.50
N ALA A 54 0.25 1.79 -27.40
CA ALA A 54 0.34 2.36 -26.05
C ALA A 54 1.70 3.02 -25.78
N LEU A 55 2.79 2.28 -26.01
CA LEU A 55 4.14 2.73 -25.70
C LEU A 55 4.61 3.85 -26.62
N GLN A 56 4.23 3.84 -27.90
CA GLN A 56 4.53 4.94 -28.80
C GLN A 56 3.71 6.19 -28.51
N THR A 57 2.43 6.04 -28.18
CA THR A 57 1.62 7.18 -27.75
C THR A 57 2.22 7.80 -26.50
N TRP A 58 2.64 6.97 -25.54
CA TRP A 58 3.33 7.45 -24.36
C TRP A 58 4.64 8.18 -24.67
N LYS A 59 5.52 7.57 -25.48
CA LYS A 59 6.79 8.18 -25.88
C LYS A 59 6.62 9.49 -26.67
N GLN A 60 5.72 9.52 -27.64
CA GLN A 60 5.66 10.62 -28.61
C GLN A 60 4.78 11.78 -28.12
N GLN A 61 3.76 11.51 -27.32
CA GLN A 61 2.76 12.51 -26.94
C GLN A 61 2.83 12.90 -25.47
N ALA A 62 3.30 12.00 -24.60
CA ALA A 62 3.20 12.18 -23.16
C ALA A 62 4.54 12.26 -22.43
N ILE A 63 5.64 11.74 -22.97
CA ILE A 63 7.00 11.91 -22.43
C ILE A 63 7.62 13.18 -23.03
N PHE A 64 7.97 14.14 -22.16
CA PHE A 64 8.54 15.43 -22.54
C PHE A 64 10.05 15.52 -22.29
N SER A 65 10.59 14.69 -21.39
CA SER A 65 12.00 14.69 -21.04
C SER A 65 12.44 13.29 -20.64
N ASP A 66 13.49 12.79 -21.28
CA ASP A 66 14.12 11.51 -20.98
C ASP A 66 15.65 11.72 -20.96
N PRO A 67 16.20 12.19 -19.82
CA PRO A 67 17.61 12.61 -19.75
C PRO A 67 18.60 11.44 -19.86
N ARG A 68 18.14 10.20 -19.60
CA ARG A 68 18.95 8.99 -19.65
C ARG A 68 18.76 8.20 -20.94
N GLY A 69 17.79 8.59 -21.78
CA GLY A 69 17.50 7.91 -23.04
C GLY A 69 16.89 6.52 -22.86
N PHE A 70 16.12 6.28 -21.79
CA PHE A 70 15.45 5.00 -21.53
C PHE A 70 14.53 4.59 -22.68
N THR A 71 13.88 5.56 -23.31
CA THR A 71 12.93 5.32 -24.39
C THR A 71 13.59 5.44 -25.78
N ALA A 72 14.91 5.60 -25.85
CA ALA A 72 15.61 5.84 -27.12
C ALA A 72 15.43 4.69 -28.12
N ASP A 73 15.46 3.44 -27.62
CA ASP A 73 15.31 2.21 -28.40
C ASP A 73 13.85 1.79 -28.64
N TRP A 74 12.87 2.55 -28.14
CA TRP A 74 11.45 2.32 -28.42
C TRP A 74 11.10 2.74 -29.84
N VAL A 75 11.59 1.98 -30.83
CA VAL A 75 11.43 2.24 -32.27
C VAL A 75 11.18 0.90 -32.98
N GLY A 76 10.26 0.91 -33.95
CA GLY A 76 9.93 -0.28 -34.75
C GLY A 76 9.00 -1.27 -34.04
N PRO A 77 8.59 -2.36 -34.69
CA PRO A 77 7.54 -3.26 -34.18
C PRO A 77 7.99 -4.23 -33.09
N GLY A 78 9.30 -4.31 -32.80
CA GLY A 78 9.88 -5.23 -31.82
C GLY A 78 9.72 -4.76 -30.39
N VAL A 79 8.47 -4.65 -29.90
CA VAL A 79 8.14 -4.09 -28.56
C VAL A 79 8.89 -4.77 -27.41
N CYS A 80 9.11 -6.09 -27.50
CA CYS A 80 9.82 -6.84 -26.47
C CYS A 80 11.32 -6.54 -26.39
N ASN A 81 11.87 -5.80 -27.36
CA ASN A 81 13.27 -5.37 -27.36
C ASN A 81 13.44 -3.98 -26.74
N TYR A 82 12.34 -3.31 -26.37
CA TYR A 82 12.39 -1.97 -25.81
C TYR A 82 12.94 -2.01 -24.38
N THR A 83 13.83 -1.07 -24.06
CA THR A 83 14.36 -0.93 -22.71
C THR A 83 13.22 -0.70 -21.71
N GLY A 84 13.24 -1.48 -20.63
CA GLY A 84 12.23 -1.45 -19.57
C GLY A 84 10.94 -2.22 -19.89
N VAL A 85 10.79 -2.78 -21.10
CA VAL A 85 9.63 -3.60 -21.47
C VAL A 85 9.97 -5.08 -21.38
N PHE A 86 9.18 -5.83 -20.62
CA PHE A 86 9.38 -7.25 -20.39
C PHE A 86 8.20 -8.06 -20.95
N CYS A 87 8.49 -8.95 -21.88
CA CYS A 87 7.49 -9.84 -22.45
C CYS A 87 7.56 -11.23 -21.81
N ALA A 88 6.41 -11.85 -21.60
CA ALA A 88 6.30 -13.23 -21.13
C ALA A 88 5.10 -13.94 -21.78
N PRO A 89 5.11 -15.29 -21.84
CA PRO A 89 3.95 -16.05 -22.25
C PRO A 89 2.79 -15.88 -21.25
N LEU A 90 1.58 -15.71 -21.75
CA LEU A 90 0.39 -15.58 -20.91
C LEU A 90 0.14 -16.83 -20.05
N PRO A 91 -0.28 -16.67 -18.79
CA PRO A 91 -0.52 -17.79 -17.89
C PRO A 91 -1.71 -18.64 -18.33
N ARG A 92 -1.77 -19.88 -17.83
CA ARG A 92 -2.92 -20.76 -18.05
C ARG A 92 -4.18 -20.15 -17.44
N GLY A 93 -5.31 -20.27 -18.15
CA GLY A 93 -6.61 -19.73 -17.70
C GLY A 93 -6.92 -18.32 -18.21
N VAL A 94 -5.97 -17.64 -18.86
CA VAL A 94 -6.19 -16.38 -19.59
C VAL A 94 -6.40 -16.69 -21.09
N PRO A 95 -7.30 -16.00 -21.81
CA PRO A 95 -7.44 -16.16 -23.26
C PRO A 95 -6.10 -15.95 -23.98
N GLY A 96 -5.73 -16.85 -24.89
CA GLY A 96 -4.42 -16.80 -25.55
C GLY A 96 -3.27 -17.30 -24.67
N ALA A 97 -3.54 -18.15 -23.67
CA ALA A 97 -2.51 -18.77 -22.84
C ALA A 97 -1.33 -19.34 -23.68
N GLY A 98 -0.11 -18.99 -23.30
CA GLY A 98 1.11 -19.33 -24.02
C GLY A 98 1.50 -18.35 -25.14
N GLU A 99 0.63 -17.44 -25.56
CA GLU A 99 1.00 -16.34 -26.45
C GLU A 99 1.89 -15.33 -25.72
N LEU A 100 2.85 -14.74 -26.45
CA LEU A 100 3.73 -13.72 -25.93
C LEU A 100 3.00 -12.37 -25.82
N ALA A 101 3.06 -11.75 -24.66
CA ALA A 101 2.51 -10.42 -24.39
C ALA A 101 3.47 -9.59 -23.54
N VAL A 102 3.26 -8.27 -23.46
CA VAL A 102 3.98 -7.41 -22.53
C VAL A 102 3.44 -7.67 -21.12
N ALA A 103 4.26 -8.31 -20.29
CA ALA A 103 3.91 -8.70 -18.94
C ALA A 103 4.45 -7.72 -17.89
N GLY A 104 5.45 -6.91 -18.24
CA GLY A 104 6.01 -5.94 -17.32
C GLY A 104 6.57 -4.70 -17.97
N LEU A 105 6.51 -3.60 -17.22
CA LEU A 105 7.10 -2.32 -17.58
C LEU A 105 7.81 -1.78 -16.34
N ASP A 106 9.14 -1.66 -16.41
CA ASP A 106 9.99 -1.10 -15.36
C ASP A 106 10.83 0.04 -15.94
N LEU A 107 10.52 1.26 -15.50
CA LEU A 107 11.25 2.49 -15.82
C LEU A 107 11.80 3.16 -14.56
N ASN A 108 12.06 2.38 -13.51
CA ASN A 108 12.56 2.90 -12.25
C ASN A 108 13.85 3.73 -12.44
N HIS A 109 13.94 4.86 -11.74
CA HIS A 109 15.07 5.77 -11.75
C HIS A 109 15.39 6.37 -13.14
N GLY A 110 14.41 6.48 -14.02
CA GLY A 110 14.58 7.08 -15.35
C GLY A 110 14.73 8.61 -15.34
N ASP A 111 14.26 9.29 -14.28
CA ASP A 111 14.09 10.75 -14.24
C ASP A 111 13.27 11.28 -15.45
N ILE A 112 12.36 10.44 -15.96
CA ILE A 112 11.52 10.72 -17.13
C ILE A 112 10.41 11.68 -16.71
N ALA A 113 10.24 12.81 -17.42
CA ALA A 113 9.12 13.72 -17.20
C ALA A 113 8.06 13.53 -18.28
N GLY A 114 6.80 13.53 -17.86
CA GLY A 114 5.66 13.34 -18.73
C GLY A 114 4.37 13.16 -17.93
N TYR A 115 3.36 12.56 -18.55
CA TYR A 115 2.15 12.07 -17.86
C TYR A 115 1.85 10.63 -18.26
N LEU A 116 0.87 10.01 -17.59
CA LEU A 116 0.38 8.67 -17.92
C LEU A 116 -0.82 8.79 -18.88
N PRO A 117 -0.68 8.45 -20.18
CA PRO A 117 -1.76 8.60 -21.13
C PRO A 117 -2.81 7.48 -20.99
N PRO A 118 -4.08 7.71 -21.39
CA PRO A 118 -5.13 6.70 -21.34
C PRO A 118 -4.82 5.40 -22.10
N GLU A 119 -4.01 5.49 -23.15
CA GLU A 119 -3.60 4.36 -24.00
C GLU A 119 -2.76 3.32 -23.26
N LEU A 120 -2.18 3.65 -22.09
CA LEU A 120 -1.57 2.63 -21.22
C LEU A 120 -2.58 1.54 -20.82
N GLY A 121 -3.89 1.84 -20.82
CA GLY A 121 -4.94 0.85 -20.60
C GLY A 121 -5.07 -0.20 -21.73
N LEU A 122 -4.34 -0.06 -22.85
CA LEU A 122 -4.24 -1.09 -23.89
C LEU A 122 -3.27 -2.22 -23.49
N LEU A 123 -2.41 -2.01 -22.49
CA LEU A 123 -1.48 -3.02 -21.97
C LEU A 123 -2.20 -4.03 -21.05
N ALA A 124 -3.36 -4.55 -21.45
CA ALA A 124 -4.26 -5.34 -20.60
C ALA A 124 -3.62 -6.59 -19.95
N ASP A 125 -2.51 -7.06 -20.51
CA ASP A 125 -1.76 -8.23 -20.06
C ASP A 125 -0.64 -7.91 -19.04
N LEU A 126 -0.50 -6.63 -18.65
CA LEU A 126 0.54 -6.17 -17.74
C LEU A 126 0.32 -6.73 -16.32
N SER A 127 1.38 -7.31 -15.76
CA SER A 127 1.45 -7.86 -14.42
C SER A 127 2.20 -6.96 -13.45
N LEU A 128 3.17 -6.17 -13.94
CA LEU A 128 3.95 -5.22 -13.15
C LEU A 128 4.11 -3.89 -13.89
N LEU A 129 3.87 -2.80 -13.17
CA LEU A 129 4.12 -1.44 -13.62
C LEU A 129 4.94 -0.70 -12.56
N HIS A 130 6.24 -0.52 -12.83
CA HIS A 130 7.17 0.13 -11.91
C HIS A 130 7.72 1.41 -12.51
N LEU A 131 7.38 2.55 -11.90
CA LEU A 131 7.72 3.90 -12.36
C LEU A 131 8.42 4.73 -11.28
N ASN A 132 9.02 4.08 -10.28
CA ASN A 132 9.69 4.75 -9.17
C ASN A 132 10.71 5.79 -9.65
N SER A 133 10.82 6.92 -8.95
CA SER A 133 11.86 7.92 -9.20
C SER A 133 11.86 8.46 -10.64
N ASN A 134 10.68 8.92 -11.06
CA ASN A 134 10.48 9.66 -12.30
C ASN A 134 9.84 11.02 -11.99
N ARG A 135 9.43 11.73 -13.03
CA ARG A 135 8.79 13.05 -12.95
C ARG A 135 7.43 13.01 -13.66
N PHE A 136 6.73 11.86 -13.62
CA PHE A 136 5.38 11.76 -14.16
C PHE A 136 4.42 12.60 -13.33
N CYS A 137 3.59 13.41 -13.99
CA CYS A 137 2.62 14.28 -13.35
C CYS A 137 1.21 14.09 -13.91
N GLY A 138 0.25 14.83 -13.34
CA GLY A 138 -1.17 14.69 -13.66
C GLY A 138 -1.85 13.61 -12.84
N LEU A 139 -2.99 13.13 -13.33
CA LEU A 139 -3.80 12.11 -12.67
C LEU A 139 -3.42 10.71 -13.17
N VAL A 140 -3.71 9.70 -12.36
CA VAL A 140 -3.68 8.30 -12.81
C VAL A 140 -4.88 8.04 -13.73
N PRO A 141 -4.68 7.59 -14.98
CA PRO A 141 -5.76 7.50 -15.95
C PRO A 141 -6.76 6.40 -15.60
N ALA A 142 -8.06 6.69 -15.72
CA ALA A 142 -9.12 5.76 -15.37
C ALA A 142 -9.15 4.49 -16.25
N THR A 143 -8.47 4.50 -17.40
CA THR A 143 -8.33 3.34 -18.28
C THR A 143 -7.40 2.27 -17.71
N LEU A 144 -6.61 2.56 -16.68
CA LEU A 144 -5.82 1.53 -15.98
C LEU A 144 -6.69 0.44 -15.37
N ARG A 145 -8.00 0.67 -15.18
CA ARG A 145 -8.96 -0.38 -14.81
C ARG A 145 -8.91 -1.59 -15.74
N ARG A 146 -8.43 -1.44 -16.98
CA ARG A 146 -8.31 -2.54 -17.96
C ARG A 146 -7.16 -3.49 -17.67
N LEU A 147 -6.23 -3.12 -16.78
CA LEU A 147 -5.07 -3.93 -16.41
C LEU A 147 -5.46 -5.03 -15.39
N GLN A 148 -6.31 -5.96 -15.83
CA GLN A 148 -6.93 -6.96 -14.97
C GLN A 148 -5.94 -7.99 -14.39
N LEU A 149 -4.75 -8.10 -14.98
CA LEU A 149 -3.67 -8.97 -14.51
C LEU A 149 -2.64 -8.25 -13.64
N LEU A 150 -2.79 -6.95 -13.38
CA LEU A 150 -1.79 -6.16 -12.67
C LEU A 150 -1.70 -6.61 -11.20
N VAL A 151 -0.52 -7.10 -10.82
CA VAL A 151 -0.21 -7.58 -9.47
C VAL A 151 0.54 -6.51 -8.69
N GLU A 152 1.45 -5.81 -9.34
CA GLU A 152 2.30 -4.80 -8.72
C GLU A 152 2.17 -3.46 -9.44
N LEU A 153 1.82 -2.43 -8.68
CA LEU A 153 1.77 -1.05 -9.14
C LEU A 153 2.66 -0.18 -8.25
N ASP A 154 3.79 0.25 -8.78
CA ASP A 154 4.69 1.20 -8.14
C ASP A 154 4.72 2.50 -8.96
N LEU A 155 4.08 3.53 -8.41
CA LEU A 155 4.06 4.91 -8.91
C LEU A 155 4.86 5.86 -8.01
N SER A 156 5.71 5.33 -7.14
CA SER A 156 6.35 6.10 -6.08
C SER A 156 7.34 7.13 -6.60
N ASN A 157 7.58 8.18 -5.81
CA ASN A 157 8.53 9.25 -6.12
C ASN A 157 8.31 9.84 -7.53
N ASN A 158 7.12 10.39 -7.72
CA ASN A 158 6.67 11.08 -8.92
C ASN A 158 6.05 12.43 -8.54
N ARG A 159 5.32 13.06 -9.47
CA ARG A 159 4.62 14.34 -9.29
C ARG A 159 3.12 14.18 -9.55
N LEU A 160 2.57 12.99 -9.26
CA LEU A 160 1.15 12.71 -9.44
C LEU A 160 0.34 13.49 -8.41
N VAL A 161 -0.80 14.00 -8.85
CA VAL A 161 -1.66 14.91 -8.07
C VAL A 161 -3.11 14.41 -8.07
N GLY A 162 -3.98 15.12 -7.35
CA GLY A 162 -5.41 14.85 -7.30
C GLY A 162 -5.80 13.91 -6.17
N ALA A 163 -7.07 13.48 -6.15
CA ALA A 163 -7.55 12.55 -5.12
C ALA A 163 -6.85 11.18 -5.22
N PHE A 164 -6.99 10.37 -4.16
CA PHE A 164 -6.60 8.96 -4.20
C PHE A 164 -7.11 8.28 -5.48
N PRO A 165 -6.26 7.56 -6.25
CA PRO A 165 -6.63 7.02 -7.56
C PRO A 165 -7.56 5.81 -7.41
N ALA A 166 -8.87 6.04 -7.32
CA ALA A 166 -9.88 4.99 -7.10
C ALA A 166 -9.85 3.84 -8.13
N VAL A 167 -9.28 4.08 -9.31
CA VAL A 167 -9.06 3.06 -10.35
C VAL A 167 -8.29 1.83 -9.82
N VAL A 168 -7.41 1.99 -8.83
CA VAL A 168 -6.63 0.86 -8.26
C VAL A 168 -7.52 -0.13 -7.50
N LEU A 169 -8.72 0.31 -7.07
CA LEU A 169 -9.70 -0.54 -6.40
C LEU A 169 -10.41 -1.49 -7.37
N GLU A 170 -10.40 -1.16 -8.67
CA GLU A 170 -10.98 -1.97 -9.75
C GLU A 170 -10.03 -3.07 -10.26
N LEU A 171 -8.81 -3.15 -9.73
CA LEU A 171 -7.79 -4.12 -10.14
C LEU A 171 -7.90 -5.40 -9.30
N PRO A 172 -8.38 -6.53 -9.87
CA PRO A 172 -8.67 -7.73 -9.09
C PRO A 172 -7.42 -8.50 -8.63
N ALA A 173 -6.33 -8.42 -9.40
CA ALA A 173 -5.10 -9.15 -9.12
C ALA A 173 -4.10 -8.38 -8.24
N LEU A 174 -4.36 -7.09 -7.96
CA LEU A 174 -3.40 -6.21 -7.30
C LEU A 174 -3.08 -6.72 -5.88
N LYS A 175 -1.78 -6.77 -5.57
CA LYS A 175 -1.23 -7.17 -4.26
C LYS A 175 -0.30 -6.14 -3.67
N PHE A 176 0.45 -5.44 -4.51
CA PHE A 176 1.42 -4.44 -4.09
C PHE A 176 1.02 -3.08 -4.66
N LEU A 177 0.77 -2.11 -3.78
CA LEU A 177 0.42 -0.74 -4.14
C LEU A 177 1.41 0.22 -3.49
N ASP A 178 2.23 0.87 -4.30
CA ASP A 178 3.15 1.91 -3.85
C ASP A 178 2.87 3.25 -4.55
N LEU A 179 2.35 4.20 -3.78
CA LEU A 179 2.04 5.57 -4.20
C LEU A 179 2.84 6.62 -3.42
N ARG A 180 3.87 6.21 -2.66
CA ARG A 180 4.61 7.11 -1.77
C ARG A 180 5.34 8.23 -2.52
N PHE A 181 5.62 9.34 -1.84
CA PHE A 181 6.29 10.51 -2.43
C PHE A 181 5.59 11.02 -3.70
N ASN A 182 4.31 11.36 -3.56
CA ASN A 182 3.51 12.05 -4.56
C ASN A 182 2.73 13.20 -3.88
N ASP A 183 1.81 13.83 -4.60
CA ASP A 183 0.97 14.92 -4.09
C ASP A 183 -0.51 14.52 -4.05
N PHE A 184 -0.82 13.24 -3.81
CA PHE A 184 -2.21 12.78 -3.68
C PHE A 184 -2.89 13.42 -2.46
N GLU A 185 -4.12 13.88 -2.62
CA GLU A 185 -4.89 14.60 -1.61
C GLU A 185 -6.24 13.93 -1.29
N GLY A 186 -6.95 14.48 -0.30
CA GLY A 186 -8.25 13.94 0.10
C GLY A 186 -8.15 12.71 1.00
N ALA A 187 -9.26 12.00 1.14
CA ALA A 187 -9.36 10.83 2.01
C ALA A 187 -8.92 9.55 1.30
N ILE A 188 -8.44 8.58 2.09
CA ILE A 188 -8.31 7.20 1.61
C ILE A 188 -9.72 6.57 1.57
N PRO A 189 -10.16 6.02 0.43
CA PRO A 189 -11.43 5.31 0.36
C PRO A 189 -11.40 4.06 1.26
N PRO A 190 -12.42 3.83 2.12
CA PRO A 190 -12.51 2.64 2.97
C PRO A 190 -12.32 1.33 2.21
N GLU A 191 -12.82 1.26 0.97
CA GLU A 191 -12.76 0.09 0.10
C GLU A 191 -11.33 -0.42 -0.13
N LEU A 192 -10.31 0.44 0.00
CA LEU A 192 -8.91 0.05 -0.08
C LEU A 192 -8.57 -1.07 0.92
N PHE A 193 -9.09 -0.96 2.15
CA PHE A 193 -8.80 -1.90 3.22
C PHE A 193 -9.65 -3.18 3.12
N ASP A 194 -10.64 -3.23 2.23
CA ASP A 194 -11.36 -4.47 1.90
C ASP A 194 -10.72 -5.22 0.72
N ARG A 195 -9.72 -4.63 0.05
CA ARG A 195 -8.96 -5.29 -1.02
C ARG A 195 -7.92 -6.26 -0.44
N PRO A 196 -7.66 -7.39 -1.11
CA PRO A 196 -6.71 -8.38 -0.64
C PRO A 196 -5.25 -8.00 -0.98
N LEU A 197 -4.85 -6.78 -0.62
CA LEU A 197 -3.49 -6.26 -0.78
C LEU A 197 -2.56 -6.84 0.28
N ASP A 198 -1.30 -7.08 -0.08
CA ASP A 198 -0.24 -7.52 0.81
C ASP A 198 0.59 -6.33 1.33
N ALA A 199 0.87 -5.34 0.47
CA ALA A 199 1.65 -4.17 0.85
C ALA A 199 1.03 -2.86 0.35
N ILE A 200 0.94 -1.88 1.26
CA ILE A 200 0.33 -0.56 1.01
C ILE A 200 1.30 0.53 1.46
N PHE A 201 1.83 1.29 0.51
CA PHE A 201 2.72 2.43 0.77
C PHE A 201 2.08 3.72 0.26
N LEU A 202 1.68 4.60 1.17
CA LEU A 202 1.06 5.89 0.86
C LEU A 202 1.80 7.07 1.51
N ASN A 203 2.99 6.83 2.06
CA ASN A 203 3.72 7.83 2.81
C ASN A 203 4.17 9.03 1.97
N HIS A 204 4.35 10.19 2.61
CA HIS A 204 4.73 11.43 1.94
C HIS A 204 3.77 11.79 0.81
N ASN A 205 2.51 12.03 1.16
CA ASN A 205 1.48 12.58 0.30
C ASN A 205 0.77 13.74 1.03
N ARG A 206 -0.33 14.23 0.47
CA ARG A 206 -1.21 15.24 1.09
C ARG A 206 -2.55 14.65 1.52
N LEU A 207 -2.55 13.34 1.84
CA LEU A 207 -3.75 12.63 2.26
C LEU A 207 -4.20 13.17 3.62
N ARG A 208 -5.51 13.27 3.77
CA ARG A 208 -6.18 13.85 4.94
C ARG A 208 -7.37 12.99 5.36
N SER A 209 -8.04 13.42 6.41
CA SER A 209 -9.19 12.75 7.03
C SER A 209 -8.81 11.52 7.84
N PRO A 210 -9.57 11.18 8.90
CA PRO A 210 -9.25 10.04 9.75
C PRO A 210 -9.14 8.72 8.99
N LEU A 211 -8.30 7.81 9.50
CA LEU A 211 -8.22 6.45 8.98
C LEU A 211 -9.60 5.77 9.08
N PRO A 212 -10.08 5.09 8.02
CA PRO A 212 -11.38 4.42 8.03
C PRO A 212 -11.51 3.35 9.13
N ASP A 213 -12.71 3.16 9.65
CA ASP A 213 -12.96 2.15 10.70
C ASP A 213 -12.77 0.70 10.23
N ASN A 214 -12.81 0.44 8.92
CA ASN A 214 -12.55 -0.86 8.33
C ASN A 214 -11.05 -1.07 8.04
N PHE A 215 -10.16 -0.21 8.55
CA PHE A 215 -8.70 -0.32 8.39
C PHE A 215 -8.20 -1.74 8.66
N GLY A 216 -8.76 -2.37 9.69
CA GLY A 216 -8.39 -3.71 10.12
C GLY A 216 -8.90 -4.86 9.28
N ASN A 217 -9.73 -4.61 8.27
CA ASN A 217 -10.18 -5.63 7.33
C ASN A 217 -9.05 -6.05 6.37
N SER A 218 -8.03 -5.19 6.24
CA SER A 218 -6.94 -5.41 5.29
C SER A 218 -6.11 -6.63 5.70
N PRO A 219 -5.80 -7.54 4.75
CA PRO A 219 -4.89 -8.65 5.01
C PRO A 219 -3.42 -8.26 4.82
N ALA A 220 -3.11 -6.96 4.68
CA ALA A 220 -1.76 -6.49 4.39
C ALA A 220 -0.76 -6.90 5.48
N SER A 221 0.43 -7.29 5.04
CA SER A 221 1.58 -7.56 5.90
C SER A 221 2.39 -6.31 6.19
N VAL A 222 2.37 -5.31 5.30
CA VAL A 222 3.11 -4.04 5.46
C VAL A 222 2.20 -2.86 5.12
N ILE A 223 2.09 -1.90 6.05
CA ILE A 223 1.38 -0.64 5.82
C ILE A 223 2.25 0.54 6.25
N VAL A 224 2.57 1.43 5.30
CA VAL A 224 3.36 2.65 5.56
C VAL A 224 2.57 3.87 5.11
N LEU A 225 2.07 4.64 6.09
CA LEU A 225 1.26 5.83 5.86
C LEU A 225 1.92 7.10 6.42
N ALA A 226 3.23 7.05 6.72
CA ALA A 226 3.97 8.14 7.31
C ALA A 226 3.86 9.47 6.53
N ASP A 227 3.94 10.61 7.22
CA ASP A 227 3.99 11.94 6.60
C ASP A 227 2.77 12.25 5.72
N ASN A 228 1.60 12.24 6.35
CA ASN A 228 0.33 12.71 5.82
C ASN A 228 -0.42 13.51 6.90
N SER A 229 -1.73 13.72 6.78
CA SER A 229 -2.53 14.50 7.73
C SER A 229 -3.85 13.81 8.07
N PHE A 230 -3.80 12.52 8.45
CA PHE A 230 -5.00 11.76 8.77
C PHE A 230 -5.75 12.30 9.99
N GLY A 231 -5.04 12.65 11.06
CA GLY A 231 -5.66 13.09 12.31
C GLY A 231 -6.62 12.05 12.91
N GLY A 232 -7.34 12.45 13.96
CA GLY A 232 -8.35 11.61 14.57
C GLY A 232 -7.76 10.37 15.25
N CYS A 233 -8.55 9.31 15.30
CA CYS A 233 -8.24 8.11 16.05
C CYS A 233 -7.30 7.16 15.30
N LEU A 234 -6.46 6.46 16.06
CA LEU A 234 -5.92 5.17 15.62
C LEU A 234 -7.05 4.13 15.69
N PRO A 235 -7.51 3.52 14.57
CA PRO A 235 -8.69 2.67 14.58
C PRO A 235 -8.49 1.39 15.41
N ALA A 236 -9.41 1.10 16.33
CA ALA A 236 -9.37 -0.12 17.13
C ALA A 236 -9.48 -1.40 16.28
N SER A 237 -10.06 -1.29 15.08
CA SER A 237 -10.10 -2.37 14.08
C SER A 237 -8.73 -2.94 13.76
N LEU A 238 -7.63 -2.19 13.99
CA LEU A 238 -6.27 -2.67 13.77
C LEU A 238 -6.02 -4.05 14.42
N GLY A 239 -6.68 -4.34 15.55
CA GLY A 239 -6.62 -5.67 16.18
C GLY A 239 -7.10 -6.85 15.29
N ASN A 240 -7.93 -6.60 14.28
CA ASN A 240 -8.37 -7.62 13.31
C ASN A 240 -7.24 -8.08 12.38
N MET A 241 -6.16 -7.31 12.23
CA MET A 241 -4.99 -7.69 11.46
C MET A 241 -4.00 -8.58 12.25
N SER A 242 -4.43 -9.13 13.38
CA SER A 242 -3.61 -9.91 14.33
C SER A 242 -2.81 -11.06 13.73
N GLY A 243 -3.26 -11.64 12.61
CA GLY A 243 -2.59 -12.76 11.93
C GLY A 243 -1.93 -12.42 10.60
N THR A 244 -1.91 -11.15 10.18
CA THR A 244 -1.40 -10.75 8.85
C THR A 244 -0.34 -9.65 8.94
N LEU A 245 -0.53 -8.65 9.79
CA LEU A 245 0.31 -7.46 9.83
C LEU A 245 1.66 -7.73 10.50
N ASN A 246 2.75 -7.41 9.80
CA ASN A 246 4.12 -7.51 10.26
C ASN A 246 4.70 -6.12 10.57
N GLU A 247 4.47 -5.13 9.71
CA GLU A 247 5.05 -3.80 9.85
C GLU A 247 4.01 -2.70 9.63
N ILE A 248 3.93 -1.76 10.58
CA ILE A 248 3.07 -0.59 10.47
C ILE A 248 3.79 0.68 10.90
N LEU A 249 3.82 1.65 9.99
CA LEU A 249 4.44 2.96 10.18
C LEU A 249 3.41 4.07 9.95
N LEU A 250 3.00 4.72 11.03
CA LEU A 250 2.04 5.84 11.07
C LEU A 250 2.69 7.14 11.54
N ILE A 251 3.98 7.31 11.26
CA ILE A 251 4.81 8.44 11.68
C ILE A 251 4.23 9.76 11.14
N ASN A 252 4.17 10.81 11.96
CA ASN A 252 3.86 12.16 11.49
C ASN A 252 2.53 12.27 10.70
N ASN A 253 1.42 11.89 11.34
CA ASN A 253 0.08 11.89 10.74
C ASN A 253 -0.94 12.78 11.47
N GLY A 254 -0.53 13.42 12.57
CA GLY A 254 -1.41 14.24 13.39
C GLY A 254 -2.45 13.46 14.18
N LEU A 255 -2.33 12.12 14.34
CA LEU A 255 -3.25 11.31 15.15
C LEU A 255 -3.35 11.89 16.57
N ASP A 256 -4.56 12.13 17.07
CA ASP A 256 -4.78 12.96 18.26
C ASP A 256 -5.70 12.32 19.31
N SER A 257 -5.76 10.98 19.35
CA SER A 257 -6.51 10.19 20.34
C SER A 257 -5.61 9.43 21.32
N CYS A 258 -6.23 8.65 22.21
CA CYS A 258 -5.51 7.58 22.93
C CYS A 258 -5.15 6.42 21.99
N VAL A 259 -4.13 5.64 22.37
CA VAL A 259 -3.80 4.36 21.72
C VAL A 259 -4.84 3.30 22.14
N PRO A 260 -5.55 2.64 21.21
CA PRO A 260 -6.52 1.62 21.55
C PRO A 260 -5.83 0.36 22.12
N PRO A 261 -6.38 -0.31 23.14
CA PRO A 261 -5.79 -1.51 23.71
C PRO A 261 -5.69 -2.67 22.71
N GLU A 262 -6.51 -2.67 21.65
CA GLU A 262 -6.53 -3.69 20.60
C GLU A 262 -5.24 -3.79 19.80
N VAL A 263 -4.36 -2.79 19.81
CA VAL A 263 -3.01 -2.92 19.23
C VAL A 263 -2.25 -4.10 19.85
N GLY A 264 -2.56 -4.47 21.09
CA GLY A 264 -2.04 -5.66 21.76
C GLY A 264 -2.39 -6.99 21.10
N LEU A 265 -3.38 -7.02 20.19
CA LEU A 265 -3.75 -8.21 19.45
C LEU A 265 -2.81 -8.49 18.26
N LEU A 266 -1.98 -7.53 17.86
CA LEU A 266 -1.05 -7.63 16.74
C LEU A 266 0.14 -8.55 17.07
N ARG A 267 -0.10 -9.86 17.03
CA ARG A 267 0.89 -10.87 17.48
C ARG A 267 2.01 -11.09 16.49
N GLU A 268 1.77 -10.78 15.21
CA GLU A 268 2.74 -10.95 14.12
C GLU A 268 3.64 -9.73 13.91
N VAL A 269 3.25 -8.56 14.43
CA VAL A 269 3.98 -7.30 14.22
C VAL A 269 5.40 -7.33 14.79
N THR A 270 6.36 -6.94 13.97
CA THR A 270 7.79 -6.76 14.28
C THR A 270 8.16 -5.28 14.39
N VAL A 271 7.53 -4.40 13.61
CA VAL A 271 7.77 -2.95 13.63
C VAL A 271 6.45 -2.20 13.82
N PHE A 272 6.35 -1.45 14.91
CA PHE A 272 5.22 -0.59 15.21
C PHE A 272 5.72 0.82 15.51
N ASP A 273 5.45 1.76 14.62
CA ASP A 273 5.86 3.16 14.77
C ASP A 273 4.66 4.10 14.64
N VAL A 274 4.35 4.80 15.73
CA VAL A 274 3.32 5.86 15.80
C VAL A 274 3.91 7.18 16.26
N SER A 275 5.21 7.37 16.04
CA SER A 275 5.95 8.55 16.46
C SER A 275 5.49 9.82 15.72
N PHE A 276 5.84 10.98 16.28
CA PHE A 276 5.50 12.30 15.70
C PHE A 276 4.01 12.54 15.50
N ASN A 277 3.16 12.01 16.38
CA ASN A 277 1.73 12.28 16.39
C ASN A 277 1.36 13.18 17.58
N SER A 278 0.06 13.34 17.81
CA SER A 278 -0.49 14.04 18.96
C SER A 278 -1.20 13.07 19.92
N LEU A 279 -0.79 11.80 19.95
CA LEU A 279 -1.42 10.77 20.78
C LEU A 279 -1.32 11.13 22.26
N VAL A 280 -2.39 10.90 23.01
CA VAL A 280 -2.54 11.31 24.42
C VAL A 280 -2.87 10.13 25.33
N GLY A 281 -2.90 10.37 26.64
CA GLY A 281 -3.26 9.36 27.63
C GLY A 281 -2.12 8.39 27.94
N PRO A 282 -2.38 7.34 28.74
CA PRO A 282 -1.39 6.33 29.06
C PRO A 282 -1.18 5.33 27.91
N LEU A 283 0.03 4.76 27.83
CA LEU A 283 0.29 3.62 26.95
C LEU A 283 -0.39 2.37 27.54
N PRO A 284 -1.33 1.70 26.84
CA PRO A 284 -2.09 0.60 27.42
C PRO A 284 -1.20 -0.63 27.69
N GLN A 285 -1.43 -1.31 28.81
CA GLN A 285 -0.65 -2.51 29.18
C GLN A 285 -0.79 -3.63 28.14
N GLN A 286 -1.91 -3.66 27.40
CA GLN A 286 -2.20 -4.60 26.34
C GLN A 286 -1.17 -4.58 25.20
N VAL A 287 -0.42 -3.48 25.02
CA VAL A 287 0.73 -3.40 24.08
C VAL A 287 1.73 -4.54 24.29
N ALA A 288 1.84 -5.06 25.53
CA ALA A 288 2.65 -6.25 25.85
C ALA A 288 2.17 -7.55 25.18
N GLY A 289 1.02 -7.53 24.49
CA GLY A 289 0.50 -8.63 23.68
C GLY A 289 1.18 -8.76 22.30
N MET A 290 1.89 -7.73 21.82
CA MET A 290 2.65 -7.76 20.56
C MET A 290 3.95 -8.57 20.71
N ARG A 291 3.83 -9.88 20.87
CA ARG A 291 4.95 -10.74 21.29
C ARG A 291 6.13 -10.83 20.31
N LYS A 292 5.93 -10.50 19.03
CA LYS A 292 6.98 -10.50 18.01
C LYS A 292 7.62 -9.13 17.77
N VAL A 293 7.13 -8.08 18.44
CA VAL A 293 7.62 -6.73 18.19
C VAL A 293 9.09 -6.61 18.55
N GLU A 294 9.87 -6.08 17.62
CA GLU A 294 11.29 -5.83 17.75
C GLU A 294 11.59 -4.33 17.88
N GLN A 295 10.82 -3.50 17.16
CA GLN A 295 10.92 -2.05 17.16
C GLN A 295 9.58 -1.44 17.52
N LEU A 296 9.53 -0.72 18.64
CA LEU A 296 8.35 -0.01 19.11
C LEU A 296 8.72 1.47 19.33
N ASP A 297 8.23 2.34 18.45
CA ASP A 297 8.48 3.78 18.55
C ASP A 297 7.16 4.53 18.80
N VAL A 298 7.10 5.21 19.95
CA VAL A 298 5.98 6.07 20.36
C VAL A 298 6.45 7.49 20.66
N ALA A 299 7.65 7.86 20.17
CA ALA A 299 8.28 9.13 20.44
C ALA A 299 7.47 10.31 19.88
N HIS A 300 7.75 11.51 20.38
CA HIS A 300 7.13 12.75 19.87
C HIS A 300 5.60 12.69 19.88
N ASN A 301 5.02 12.33 21.02
CA ASN A 301 3.59 12.35 21.29
C ASN A 301 3.30 13.13 22.58
N ARG A 302 2.07 13.04 23.09
CA ARG A 302 1.62 13.60 24.38
C ARG A 302 1.24 12.49 25.36
N LEU A 303 1.88 11.33 25.25
CA LEU A 303 1.63 10.18 26.13
C LEU A 303 2.08 10.50 27.56
N SER A 304 1.37 9.92 28.52
CA SER A 304 1.47 10.27 29.95
C SER A 304 1.47 9.03 30.84
N GLY A 305 1.75 9.23 32.13
CA GLY A 305 1.74 8.15 33.11
C GLY A 305 3.06 7.36 33.10
N ALA A 306 3.07 6.17 33.70
CA ALA A 306 4.24 5.31 33.70
C ALA A 306 4.23 4.36 32.49
N VAL A 307 5.39 4.02 31.96
CA VAL A 307 5.55 2.95 30.96
C VAL A 307 5.23 1.61 31.63
N PRO A 308 4.28 0.81 31.12
CA PRO A 308 3.99 -0.51 31.67
C PRO A 308 5.21 -1.45 31.62
N GLU A 309 5.56 -2.04 32.76
CA GLU A 309 6.72 -2.95 32.88
C GLU A 309 6.65 -4.14 31.91
N ALA A 310 5.44 -4.64 31.64
CA ALA A 310 5.20 -5.76 30.73
C ALA A 310 5.65 -5.46 29.29
N ILE A 311 5.65 -4.18 28.86
CA ILE A 311 6.12 -3.78 27.53
C ILE A 311 7.64 -3.90 27.46
N CYS A 312 8.35 -3.43 28.49
CA CYS A 312 9.80 -3.55 28.58
C CYS A 312 10.30 -5.00 28.75
N ALA A 313 9.40 -5.93 29.11
CA ALA A 313 9.65 -7.35 29.22
C ALA A 313 9.27 -8.17 27.97
N LEU A 314 8.87 -7.50 26.87
CA LEU A 314 8.53 -8.16 25.61
C LEU A 314 9.71 -9.01 25.11
N PRO A 315 9.47 -10.26 24.67
CA PRO A 315 10.53 -11.25 24.49
C PRO A 315 11.42 -11.00 23.27
N ARG A 316 10.94 -10.21 22.29
CA ARG A 316 11.64 -9.89 21.04
C ARG A 316 12.03 -8.42 20.90
N LEU A 317 11.62 -7.59 21.85
CA LEU A 317 11.81 -6.15 21.78
C LEU A 317 13.30 -5.81 21.86
N LYS A 318 13.79 -5.11 20.84
CA LYS A 318 15.18 -4.67 20.71
C LYS A 318 15.30 -3.18 20.94
N ASN A 319 14.34 -2.41 20.44
CA ASN A 319 14.34 -0.95 20.54
C ASN A 319 12.97 -0.43 20.96
N LEU A 320 12.93 0.26 22.10
CA LEU A 320 11.79 1.00 22.59
C LEU A 320 12.14 2.49 22.67
N THR A 321 11.54 3.30 21.80
CA THR A 321 11.70 4.76 21.84
C THR A 321 10.46 5.41 22.46
N ILE A 322 10.63 6.10 23.59
CA ILE A 322 9.56 6.81 24.31
C ILE A 322 9.82 8.32 24.41
N SER A 323 10.86 8.82 23.75
CA SER A 323 11.34 10.20 23.86
C SER A 323 10.29 11.24 23.48
N TYR A 324 10.42 12.47 23.99
CA TYR A 324 9.53 13.59 23.70
C TYR A 324 8.05 13.39 24.10
N ASN A 325 7.77 12.62 25.14
CA ASN A 325 6.45 12.46 25.74
C ASN A 325 6.36 13.16 27.11
N PHE A 326 5.37 12.81 27.93
CA PHE A 326 5.19 13.27 29.31
C PHE A 326 5.20 12.08 30.29
N PHE A 327 5.92 10.98 29.99
CA PHE A 327 5.98 9.84 30.91
C PHE A 327 6.60 10.23 32.26
N THR A 328 6.04 9.71 33.35
CA THR A 328 6.45 9.98 34.74
C THR A 328 7.20 8.83 35.38
N GLY A 329 7.18 7.64 34.77
CA GLY A 329 7.86 6.46 35.28
C GLY A 329 8.36 5.56 34.17
N GLU A 330 9.60 5.09 34.33
CA GLU A 330 10.26 4.11 33.48
C GLU A 330 10.75 2.97 34.38
N PRO A 331 10.17 1.75 34.28
CA PRO A 331 10.62 0.61 35.05
C PRO A 331 12.08 0.22 34.79
N PRO A 332 12.83 -0.30 35.78
CA PRO A 332 14.23 -0.72 35.58
C PRO A 332 14.43 -1.75 34.46
N SER A 333 13.42 -2.56 34.17
CA SER A 333 13.45 -3.55 33.08
C SER A 333 13.61 -2.92 31.69
N CYS A 334 13.24 -1.63 31.54
CA CYS A 334 13.36 -0.87 30.29
C CYS A 334 14.81 -0.55 29.92
N ALA A 335 15.74 -0.57 30.89
CA ALA A 335 17.16 -0.27 30.65
C ALA A 335 17.82 -1.21 29.61
N ARG A 336 17.21 -2.35 29.30
CA ARG A 336 17.68 -3.30 28.28
C ARG A 336 17.23 -2.97 26.85
N VAL A 337 16.14 -2.21 26.70
CA VAL A 337 15.45 -2.01 25.40
C VAL A 337 15.32 -0.54 25.02
N VAL A 338 15.42 0.38 26.00
CA VAL A 338 15.41 1.82 25.75
C VAL A 338 16.87 2.29 25.55
N PRO A 339 17.23 2.83 24.37
CA PRO A 339 18.58 3.35 24.13
C PRO A 339 18.86 4.59 24.99
N SER A 340 20.12 5.01 25.09
CA SER A 340 20.56 6.10 25.99
C SER A 340 19.88 7.45 25.76
N ASP A 341 19.37 7.69 24.55
CA ASP A 341 18.60 8.89 24.16
C ASP A 341 17.12 8.57 23.90
N GLY A 342 16.70 7.32 24.13
CA GLY A 342 15.35 6.81 23.87
C GLY A 342 14.28 7.31 24.84
N ASP A 343 14.66 7.94 25.95
CA ASP A 343 13.75 8.46 26.99
C ASP A 343 13.82 9.99 27.18
N ARG A 344 14.66 10.69 26.39
CA ARG A 344 14.88 12.13 26.55
C ARG A 344 13.58 12.91 26.42
N ARG A 345 13.53 14.09 27.04
CA ARG A 345 12.38 15.00 26.98
C ARG A 345 11.07 14.36 27.46
N ASN A 346 11.12 13.59 28.55
CA ASN A 346 9.96 13.15 29.33
C ASN A 346 9.87 13.89 30.69
N CYS A 347 8.99 13.43 31.58
CA CYS A 347 8.83 13.90 32.95
C CYS A 347 9.37 12.87 33.96
N LEU A 348 10.46 12.18 33.61
CA LEU A 348 11.06 11.13 34.43
C LEU A 348 11.96 11.73 35.52
N PRO A 349 11.69 11.47 36.82
CA PRO A 349 12.55 11.96 37.88
C PRO A 349 13.94 11.30 37.80
N ASN A 350 14.99 12.07 38.09
CA ASN A 350 16.38 11.57 38.16
C ASN A 350 16.95 10.96 36.87
N ARG A 351 16.37 11.25 35.70
CA ARG A 351 16.91 10.89 34.38
C ARG A 351 17.56 12.09 33.69
N PRO A 352 18.57 11.90 32.81
CA PRO A 352 19.20 13.00 32.10
C PRO A 352 18.29 13.55 30.99
N THR A 353 18.52 14.80 30.57
CA THR A 353 17.90 15.42 29.37
C THR A 353 16.36 15.45 29.35
N GLN A 354 15.73 15.59 30.51
CA GLN A 354 14.27 15.60 30.69
C GLN A 354 13.65 16.98 30.42
N ARG A 355 12.32 17.04 30.33
CA ARG A 355 11.56 18.30 30.28
C ARG A 355 11.79 19.10 31.56
N THR A 356 11.60 20.41 31.48
CA THR A 356 11.68 21.26 32.67
C THR A 356 10.56 20.92 33.65
N PRO A 357 10.76 21.08 34.97
CA PRO A 357 9.71 20.88 35.96
C PRO A 357 8.46 21.73 35.68
N GLN A 358 8.62 22.94 35.14
CA GLN A 358 7.52 23.82 34.75
C GLN A 358 6.69 23.24 33.60
N GLN A 359 7.33 22.67 32.57
CA GLN A 359 6.62 22.02 31.46
C GLN A 359 5.82 20.80 31.93
N CYS A 360 6.41 19.99 32.82
CA CYS A 360 5.73 18.83 33.39
C CYS A 360 4.56 19.25 34.30
N ALA A 361 4.77 20.21 35.19
CA ALA A 361 3.73 20.74 36.06
C ALA A 361 2.57 21.36 35.25
N ALA A 362 2.89 22.10 34.18
CA ALA A 362 1.87 22.68 33.30
C ALA A 362 1.02 21.60 32.64
N PHE A 363 1.63 20.54 32.11
CA PHE A 363 0.90 19.41 31.50
C PHE A 363 0.01 18.70 32.54
N TYR A 364 0.57 18.37 33.71
CA TYR A 364 -0.13 17.63 34.76
C TYR A 364 -1.10 18.47 35.61
N SER A 365 -1.13 19.80 35.41
CA SER A 365 -2.16 20.66 36.01
C SER A 365 -3.52 20.53 35.32
N GLN A 366 -3.55 19.97 34.11
CA GLN A 366 -4.77 19.70 33.37
C GLN A 366 -5.45 18.43 33.87
N PRO A 367 -6.78 18.29 33.74
CA PRO A 367 -7.49 17.05 34.05
C PRO A 367 -6.88 15.86 33.27
N PRO A 368 -6.85 14.66 33.87
CA PRO A 368 -6.44 13.44 33.17
C PRO A 368 -7.24 13.25 31.88
N VAL A 369 -6.58 12.71 30.86
CA VAL A 369 -7.19 12.42 29.57
C VAL A 369 -8.27 11.35 29.73
N ASP A 370 -9.51 11.69 29.35
CA ASP A 370 -10.59 10.73 29.20
C ASP A 370 -10.58 10.17 27.78
N CYS A 371 -10.08 8.94 27.62
CA CYS A 371 -10.00 8.29 26.31
C CYS A 371 -11.38 8.02 25.68
N ALA A 372 -12.46 7.96 26.47
CA ALA A 372 -13.81 7.77 25.93
C ALA A 372 -14.37 9.04 25.26
N ALA A 373 -13.83 10.22 25.59
CA ALA A 373 -14.29 11.50 25.05
C ALA A 373 -13.97 11.69 23.56
N PHE A 374 -13.00 10.95 23.01
CA PHE A 374 -12.59 11.05 21.60
C PHE A 374 -13.59 10.44 20.61
N GLN A 375 -14.63 9.75 21.09
CA GLN A 375 -15.66 9.10 20.24
C GLN A 375 -15.08 8.16 19.16
N CYS A 376 -13.90 7.60 19.40
CA CYS A 376 -13.32 6.58 18.53
C CYS A 376 -14.26 5.36 18.47
N LYS A 377 -14.44 4.79 17.28
CA LYS A 377 -15.33 3.65 17.13
C LYS A 377 -14.80 2.44 17.90
N PRO A 378 -15.67 1.74 18.67
CA PRO A 378 -15.26 0.58 19.43
C PRO A 378 -14.87 -0.58 18.51
N PHE A 379 -14.00 -1.44 19.02
CA PHE A 379 -13.61 -2.66 18.34
C PHE A 379 -14.79 -3.59 18.09
N VAL A 380 -14.93 -4.05 16.85
CA VAL A 380 -15.83 -5.14 16.47
C VAL A 380 -14.96 -6.27 15.92
N PRO A 381 -14.87 -7.41 16.63
CA PRO A 381 -14.14 -8.57 16.13
C PRO A 381 -14.76 -9.06 14.84
N VAL A 382 -13.96 -9.31 13.80
CA VAL A 382 -14.45 -9.99 12.60
C VAL A 382 -14.79 -11.44 12.96
N PRO A 383 -16.03 -11.92 12.69
CA PRO A 383 -16.37 -13.32 12.90
C PRO A 383 -15.44 -14.23 12.09
N PRO A 384 -15.05 -15.42 12.59
CA PRO A 384 -14.34 -16.38 11.76
C PRO A 384 -15.16 -16.67 10.49
N PRO A 385 -14.52 -16.87 9.32
CA PRO A 385 -15.23 -17.21 8.10
C PRO A 385 -16.09 -18.46 8.36
N PRO A 386 -17.32 -18.52 7.81
CA PRO A 386 -18.16 -19.68 7.96
C PRO A 386 -17.40 -20.92 7.45
N PRO A 387 -17.58 -22.09 8.08
CA PRO A 387 -16.95 -23.31 7.58
C PRO A 387 -17.31 -23.48 6.10
N PRO A 388 -16.35 -23.95 5.26
CA PRO A 388 -16.66 -24.21 3.86
C PRO A 388 -17.89 -25.11 3.77
N PRO A 389 -18.79 -24.88 2.80
CA PRO A 389 -19.96 -25.73 2.64
C PRO A 389 -19.48 -27.18 2.56
N SER A 390 -20.02 -28.02 3.44
CA SER A 390 -19.79 -29.46 3.40
C SER A 390 -20.40 -29.98 2.12
N TYR A 391 -19.61 -30.07 1.06
CA TYR A 391 -20.01 -30.82 -0.12
C TYR A 391 -20.19 -32.27 0.33
N PRO A 392 -21.33 -32.92 0.06
CA PRO A 392 -21.39 -34.36 0.18
C PRO A 392 -20.25 -34.90 -0.68
N GLY A 393 -19.34 -35.65 -0.05
CA GLY A 393 -18.23 -36.26 -0.75
C GLY A 393 -18.73 -37.05 -1.97
N PRO A 394 -17.84 -37.33 -2.95
CA PRO A 394 -18.20 -38.19 -4.07
C PRO A 394 -18.86 -39.46 -3.53
N LEU A 395 -20.01 -39.83 -4.08
CA LEU A 395 -20.60 -41.14 -3.82
C LEU A 395 -19.49 -42.19 -3.98
N PRO A 396 -19.39 -43.18 -3.07
CA PRO A 396 -18.40 -44.22 -3.19
C PRO A 396 -18.50 -44.84 -4.60
N PRO A 397 -17.37 -45.18 -5.24
CA PRO A 397 -17.39 -45.80 -6.55
C PRO A 397 -18.32 -47.02 -6.50
N VAL A 398 -19.35 -47.00 -7.33
CA VAL A 398 -20.16 -48.19 -7.59
C VAL A 398 -19.24 -49.15 -8.33
N TYR A 399 -18.61 -50.04 -7.59
CA TYR A 399 -17.87 -51.15 -8.18
C TYR A 399 -18.86 -51.95 -9.04
N PRO A 400 -18.58 -52.20 -10.32
CA PRO A 400 -19.33 -53.16 -11.09
C PRO A 400 -19.24 -54.50 -10.35
N MET A 401 -20.39 -55.11 -10.04
CA MET A 401 -20.43 -56.48 -9.56
C MET A 401 -19.63 -57.36 -10.54
N PRO A 402 -18.70 -58.21 -10.07
CA PRO A 402 -18.01 -59.14 -10.95
C PRO A 402 -19.06 -60.01 -11.63
N TYR A 403 -19.09 -59.95 -12.97
CA TYR A 403 -19.87 -60.87 -13.78
C TYR A 403 -19.57 -62.29 -13.31
N ALA A 404 -20.61 -63.01 -12.88
CA ALA A 404 -20.51 -64.42 -12.58
C ALA A 404 -19.97 -65.15 -13.81
N SER A 405 -18.87 -65.88 -13.61
CA SER A 405 -18.28 -66.73 -14.64
C SER A 405 -19.34 -67.67 -15.22
N PRO A 406 -19.45 -67.81 -16.55
CA PRO A 406 -20.38 -68.74 -17.15
C PRO A 406 -20.05 -70.18 -16.70
N PRO A 407 -21.07 -71.03 -16.46
CA PRO A 407 -20.86 -72.41 -16.03
C PRO A 407 -20.12 -73.20 -17.13
N PRO A 408 -19.27 -74.16 -16.75
CA PRO A 408 -18.55 -75.00 -17.72
C PRO A 408 -19.53 -75.87 -18.54
N PRO A 409 -19.22 -76.14 -19.82
CA PRO A 409 -20.09 -76.91 -20.69
C PRO A 409 -20.30 -78.34 -20.20
N ALA A 410 -21.54 -78.81 -20.31
CA ALA A 410 -21.94 -80.16 -19.94
C ALA A 410 -21.17 -81.20 -20.77
N GLN A 411 -20.54 -82.16 -20.08
CA GLN A 411 -20.01 -83.35 -20.71
C GLN A 411 -21.17 -84.22 -21.19
N TYR A 412 -21.28 -84.41 -22.50
CA TYR A 412 -22.13 -85.42 -23.10
C TYR A 412 -21.62 -86.82 -22.73
N ARG A 413 -22.42 -87.59 -22.00
CA ARG A 413 -22.56 -89.04 -22.14
C ARG A 413 -23.99 -89.45 -21.88
#